data_AF-A0A535DTQ2-F1
#
_entry.id   AF-A0A535DTQ2-F1
#
_cell.length_a   1.000
_cell.length_b   1.000
_cell.length_c   1.000
_cell.angle_alpha   90.00
_cell.angle_beta   90.00
_cell.angle_gamma   90.00
#
_symmetry.space_group_name_H-M   'P 1'
#
loop_
_entity.id
_entity.type
_entity.pdbx_description
1 polymer ?
#
loop_
_entity_poly.entity_id
_entity_poly.type
_entity_poly.pdbx_seq_one_letter_code
_entity_poly.pdbx_strand_id
1 'polypeptide(L)'
;MATIAQKRFPSPFAVPTPEGAEGWESMYAPYILFSDENRAWEEGLFWFYDSLHRPEVEMPFDTITHESWFPAASANVSRMFAVPAGNGYASRILNGRLYITPLAASDQEAGERLPVFLERAGHYYGHWAEL
;
A
#
# COMPACT_ATOMS: atom_id res chain seq x y z
N MET A 1 22.66 27.06 -13.20
CA MET A 1 22.92 25.64 -13.50
C MET A 1 21.67 24.86 -13.15
N ALA A 2 20.91 24.41 -14.16
CA ALA A 2 19.72 23.59 -13.91
C ALA A 2 20.16 22.30 -13.21
N THR A 3 19.74 22.16 -11.95
CA THR A 3 19.94 20.93 -11.17
C THR A 3 19.30 19.81 -11.96
N ILE A 4 20.04 18.75 -12.27
CA ILE A 4 19.45 17.53 -12.80
C ILE A 4 18.43 17.09 -11.75
N ALA A 5 17.15 17.31 -12.02
CA ALA A 5 16.09 16.74 -11.21
C ALA A 5 16.37 15.23 -11.19
N GLN A 6 16.68 14.69 -10.02
CA GLN A 6 16.81 13.24 -9.88
C GLN A 6 15.54 12.64 -10.46
N LYS A 7 15.65 11.70 -11.41
CA LYS A 7 14.52 10.98 -12.02
C LYS A 7 13.91 10.01 -11.00
N ARG A 8 13.43 10.52 -9.89
CA ARG A 8 12.72 9.78 -8.85
C ARG A 8 11.51 10.59 -8.42
N PHE A 9 10.47 9.88 -8.00
CA PHE A 9 9.35 10.51 -7.32
C PHE A 9 9.84 11.18 -6.03
N PRO A 10 9.19 12.28 -5.60
CA PRO A 10 9.54 12.91 -4.35
C PRO A 10 9.35 11.94 -3.18
N SER A 11 10.23 12.05 -2.18
CA SER A 11 9.99 11.42 -0.88
C SER A 11 8.66 11.97 -0.32
N PRO A 12 7.81 11.14 0.30
CA PRO A 12 6.56 11.61 0.90
C PRO A 12 6.81 12.70 1.95
N PHE A 13 7.96 12.67 2.62
CA PHE A 13 8.40 13.68 3.59
C PHE A 13 8.88 15.00 2.99
N ALA A 14 9.04 15.07 1.67
CA ALA A 14 9.43 16.27 0.94
C ALA A 14 8.26 16.90 0.18
N VAL A 15 7.07 16.30 0.24
CA VAL A 15 5.85 16.86 -0.37
C VAL A 15 5.32 17.96 0.55
N PRO A 16 5.21 19.21 0.08
CA PRO A 16 4.75 20.30 0.92
C PRO A 16 3.25 20.15 1.24
N THR A 17 2.86 20.61 2.42
CA THR A 17 1.45 20.80 2.78
C THR A 17 0.87 21.96 1.97
N PRO A 18 -0.30 21.80 1.32
CA PRO A 18 -1.00 22.90 0.65
C PRO A 18 -1.34 24.03 1.61
N GLU A 19 -1.35 25.28 1.11
CA GLU A 19 -1.76 26.45 1.89
C GLU A 19 -3.17 26.26 2.47
N GLY A 20 -3.32 26.47 3.77
CA GLY A 20 -4.59 26.32 4.49
C GLY A 20 -4.91 24.90 4.95
N ALA A 21 -4.02 23.93 4.68
CA ALA A 21 -4.15 22.54 5.15
C ALA A 21 -3.14 22.22 6.28
N GLU A 22 -2.55 23.22 6.93
CA GLU A 22 -1.57 22.99 8.00
C GLU A 22 -2.16 22.18 9.16
N GLY A 23 -1.44 21.17 9.64
CA GLY A 23 -1.89 20.32 10.74
C GLY A 23 -2.97 19.28 10.37
N TRP A 24 -3.20 19.06 9.07
CA TRP A 24 -4.14 18.04 8.56
C TRP A 24 -3.92 16.65 9.17
N GLU A 25 -2.68 16.34 9.56
CA GLU A 25 -2.27 15.08 10.19
C GLU A 25 -3.11 14.77 11.43
N SER A 26 -3.48 15.81 12.20
CA SER A 26 -4.26 15.66 13.44
C SER A 26 -5.67 15.09 13.23
N MET A 27 -6.17 15.11 11.98
CA MET A 27 -7.48 14.57 11.64
C MET A 27 -7.46 13.05 11.46
N TYR A 28 -6.28 12.43 11.27
CA TYR A 28 -6.15 11.02 10.93
C TYR A 28 -5.52 10.21 12.06
N ALA A 29 -5.76 8.90 12.06
CA ALA A 29 -5.11 8.01 13.02
C ALA A 29 -3.59 7.93 12.75
N PRO A 30 -2.72 7.94 13.77
CA PRO A 30 -1.27 7.98 13.55
C PRO A 30 -0.70 6.82 12.72
N TYR A 31 -1.31 5.64 12.76
CA TYR A 31 -0.81 4.45 12.04
C TYR A 31 -1.07 4.46 10.53
N ILE A 32 -1.90 5.39 10.04
CA ILE A 32 -2.09 5.62 8.60
C ILE A 32 -1.31 6.83 8.09
N LEU A 33 -0.40 7.40 8.89
CA LEU A 33 0.42 8.55 8.50
C LEU A 33 1.88 8.15 8.26
N PHE A 34 2.55 8.90 7.39
CA PHE A 34 4.01 8.82 7.27
C PHE A 34 4.64 9.29 8.59
N SER A 35 5.70 8.62 9.03
CA SER A 35 6.31 8.90 10.34
C SER A 35 7.83 8.90 10.27
N ASP A 36 8.46 9.80 11.03
CA ASP A 36 9.93 9.88 11.08
C ASP A 36 10.58 8.57 11.55
N GLU A 37 9.92 7.86 12.46
CA GLU A 37 10.37 6.53 12.94
C GLU A 37 10.48 5.52 11.78
N ASN A 38 9.55 5.55 10.82
CA ASN A 38 9.52 4.63 9.69
C ASN A 38 10.17 5.20 8.42
N ARG A 39 10.78 6.39 8.48
CA ARG A 39 11.29 7.13 7.31
C ARG A 39 12.15 6.28 6.38
N ALA A 40 13.13 5.54 6.93
CA ALA A 40 14.02 4.72 6.13
C ALA A 40 13.29 3.60 5.37
N TRP A 41 12.25 3.02 5.97
CA TRP A 41 11.40 2.02 5.32
C TRP A 41 10.49 2.66 4.27
N GLU A 42 9.87 3.80 4.59
CA GLU A 42 8.95 4.49 3.68
C GLU A 42 9.65 5.07 2.44
N GLU A 43 10.87 5.59 2.59
CA GLU A 43 11.70 6.05 1.48
C GLU A 43 12.28 4.89 0.64
N GLY A 44 12.31 3.69 1.18
CA GLY A 44 12.69 2.47 0.45
C GLY A 44 11.56 1.89 -0.40
N LEU A 45 10.34 2.41 -0.28
CA LEU A 45 9.16 1.91 -0.97
C LEU A 45 8.68 2.84 -2.09
N PHE A 46 8.03 2.23 -3.07
CA PHE A 46 7.39 2.98 -4.16
C PHE A 46 5.93 3.27 -3.81
N TRP A 47 5.69 4.44 -3.23
CA TRP A 47 4.34 4.94 -2.96
C TRP A 47 3.72 5.57 -4.20
N PHE A 48 2.47 5.22 -4.49
CA PHE A 48 1.71 5.87 -5.54
C PHE A 48 0.32 6.26 -5.06
N TYR A 49 -0.18 7.36 -5.63
CA TYR A 49 -1.48 7.89 -5.32
C TYR A 49 -2.57 6.96 -5.89
N ASP A 50 -3.48 6.49 -5.04
CA ASP A 50 -4.57 5.60 -5.44
C ASP A 50 -5.76 6.37 -6.04
N SER A 51 -5.50 7.15 -7.08
CA SER A 51 -6.52 7.99 -7.73
C SER A 51 -7.64 7.18 -8.39
N LEU A 52 -7.38 5.91 -8.71
CA LEU A 52 -8.37 5.04 -9.34
C LEU A 52 -9.55 4.77 -8.39
N HIS A 53 -9.26 4.53 -7.11
CA HIS A 53 -10.30 4.26 -6.11
C HIS A 53 -10.64 5.49 -5.27
N ARG A 54 -9.67 6.40 -5.06
CA ARG A 54 -9.78 7.59 -4.20
C ARG A 54 -9.19 8.82 -4.91
N PRO A 55 -9.93 9.41 -5.87
CA PRO A 55 -9.46 10.55 -6.67
C PRO A 55 -9.44 11.89 -5.93
N GLU A 56 -10.08 11.96 -4.76
CA GLU A 56 -10.23 13.18 -3.97
C GLU A 56 -9.55 13.06 -2.60
N VAL A 57 -9.54 14.18 -1.87
CA VAL A 57 -9.15 14.17 -0.47
C VAL A 57 -10.15 13.32 0.32
N GLU A 58 -9.63 12.40 1.11
CA GLU A 58 -10.40 11.46 1.89
C GLU A 58 -10.74 12.04 3.26
N MET A 59 -12.03 12.06 3.59
CA MET A 59 -12.48 12.52 4.89
C MET A 59 -12.07 11.52 5.98
N PRO A 60 -11.69 11.97 7.19
CA PRO A 60 -11.19 11.09 8.23
C PRO A 60 -12.08 9.90 8.60
N PHE A 61 -13.40 10.06 8.57
CA PHE A 61 -14.31 8.96 8.89
C PHE A 61 -14.48 7.94 7.75
N ASP A 62 -14.10 8.28 6.53
CA ASP A 62 -14.20 7.40 5.37
C ASP A 62 -13.01 6.42 5.27
N THR A 63 -11.96 6.65 6.08
CA THR A 63 -10.73 5.83 6.11
C THR A 63 -11.03 4.37 6.42
N ILE A 64 -12.08 4.11 7.19
CA ILE A 64 -12.53 2.76 7.57
C ILE A 64 -12.66 1.81 6.38
N THR A 65 -13.07 2.31 5.23
CA THR A 65 -13.25 1.48 4.04
C THR A 65 -11.92 0.94 3.53
N HIS A 66 -10.91 1.80 3.40
CA HIS A 66 -9.59 1.36 2.93
C HIS A 66 -8.86 0.58 4.02
N GLU A 67 -9.00 1.00 5.28
CA GLU A 67 -8.44 0.29 6.45
C GLU A 67 -9.02 -1.12 6.62
N SER A 68 -10.25 -1.36 6.20
CA SER A 68 -10.84 -2.71 6.18
C SER A 68 -10.34 -3.54 5.00
N TRP A 69 -10.17 -2.91 3.83
CA TRP A 69 -9.74 -3.59 2.61
C TRP A 69 -8.28 -4.04 2.69
N PHE A 70 -7.34 -3.21 3.17
CA PHE A 70 -5.91 -3.53 3.14
C PHE A 70 -5.54 -4.81 3.89
N PRO A 71 -6.02 -5.08 5.12
CA PRO A 71 -5.79 -6.35 5.79
C PRO A 71 -6.43 -7.52 5.04
N ALA A 72 -7.64 -7.37 4.51
CA ALA A 72 -8.33 -8.43 3.77
C ALA A 72 -7.61 -8.78 2.45
N ALA A 73 -7.19 -7.78 1.68
CA ALA A 73 -6.40 -7.97 0.47
C ALA A 73 -5.02 -8.55 0.78
N SER A 74 -4.37 -8.06 1.85
CA SER A 74 -3.09 -8.61 2.30
C SER A 74 -3.19 -10.06 2.72
N ALA A 75 -4.27 -10.45 3.42
CA ALA A 75 -4.53 -11.84 3.79
C ALA A 75 -4.83 -12.72 2.56
N ASN A 76 -5.55 -12.20 1.56
CA ASN A 76 -5.79 -12.91 0.31
C ASN A 76 -4.48 -13.29 -0.38
N VAL A 77 -3.58 -12.32 -0.52
CA VAL A 77 -2.28 -12.49 -1.18
C VAL A 77 -1.35 -13.36 -0.35
N SER A 78 -1.13 -13.03 0.92
CA SER A 78 -0.10 -13.69 1.75
C SER A 78 -0.53 -15.01 2.38
N ARG A 79 -1.84 -15.23 2.61
CA ARG A 79 -2.34 -16.38 3.39
C ARG A 79 -3.32 -17.26 2.66
N MET A 80 -4.31 -16.70 1.96
CA MET A 80 -5.35 -17.52 1.30
C MET A 80 -4.79 -18.19 0.06
N PHE A 81 -4.36 -17.41 -0.93
CA PHE A 81 -3.72 -17.95 -2.12
C PHE A 81 -2.23 -18.19 -1.90
N ALA A 82 -1.59 -17.49 -0.96
CA ALA A 82 -0.14 -17.52 -0.77
C ALA A 82 0.61 -17.19 -2.07
N VAL A 83 0.20 -16.11 -2.75
CA VAL A 83 0.82 -15.65 -4.00
C VAL A 83 2.33 -15.49 -3.79
N PRO A 84 3.19 -16.15 -4.59
CA PRO A 84 4.61 -16.28 -4.26
C PRO A 84 5.33 -14.95 -4.02
N ALA A 85 5.16 -13.99 -4.94
CA ALA A 85 5.88 -12.71 -4.88
C ALA A 85 5.24 -11.68 -3.94
N GLY A 86 3.99 -11.90 -3.50
CA GLY A 86 3.20 -10.89 -2.81
C GLY A 86 3.20 -11.08 -1.29
N ASN A 87 3.33 -9.98 -0.54
CA ASN A 87 3.26 -9.96 0.92
C ASN A 87 2.28 -8.92 1.46
N GLY A 88 1.25 -8.63 0.66
CA GLY A 88 0.20 -7.68 1.01
C GLY A 88 0.52 -6.25 0.60
N TYR A 89 -0.03 -5.30 1.34
CA TYR A 89 -0.05 -3.88 0.97
C TYR A 89 0.11 -3.01 2.20
N ALA A 90 0.65 -1.81 2.01
CA ALA A 90 0.59 -0.74 2.99
C ALA A 90 -0.08 0.49 2.39
N SER A 91 -0.68 1.31 3.26
CA SER A 91 -1.33 2.56 2.90
C SER A 91 -0.94 3.68 3.85
N ARG A 92 -0.94 4.91 3.30
CA ARG A 92 -0.70 6.14 4.04
C ARG A 92 -1.55 7.28 3.50
N ILE A 93 -1.96 8.18 4.37
CA ILE A 93 -2.51 9.47 3.99
C ILE A 93 -1.38 10.50 3.92
N LEU A 94 -1.38 11.30 2.86
CA LEU A 94 -0.51 12.48 2.70
C LEU A 94 -1.34 13.62 2.14
N ASN A 95 -1.44 14.73 2.88
CA ASN A 95 -2.27 15.88 2.53
C ASN A 95 -3.72 15.48 2.22
N GLY A 96 -4.25 14.54 3.00
CA GLY A 96 -5.60 13.99 2.82
C GLY A 96 -5.79 13.04 1.64
N ARG A 97 -4.74 12.70 0.87
CA ARG A 97 -4.83 11.74 -0.24
C ARG A 97 -4.28 10.38 0.14
N LEU A 98 -4.91 9.31 -0.35
CA LEU A 98 -4.50 7.92 -0.10
C LEU A 98 -3.36 7.50 -1.03
N TYR A 99 -2.22 7.15 -0.43
CA TYR A 99 -1.09 6.53 -1.10
C TYR A 99 -0.98 5.08 -0.69
N ILE A 100 -0.64 4.22 -1.65
CA ILE A 100 -0.55 2.77 -1.44
C ILE A 100 0.76 2.23 -2.01
N THR A 101 1.17 1.07 -1.50
CA THR A 101 2.32 0.33 -2.02
C THR A 101 2.13 -1.17 -1.81
N PRO A 102 2.41 -2.01 -2.84
CA PRO A 102 2.50 -3.45 -2.65
C PRO A 102 3.78 -3.81 -1.89
N LEU A 103 3.68 -4.82 -1.03
CA LEU A 103 4.82 -5.37 -0.32
C LEU A 103 5.26 -6.66 -1.00
N ALA A 104 6.55 -6.78 -1.29
CA ALA A 104 7.12 -7.99 -1.86
C ALA A 104 7.45 -9.01 -0.76
N ALA A 105 7.30 -10.28 -1.08
CA ALA A 105 7.86 -11.37 -0.28
C ALA A 105 9.35 -11.53 -0.57
N SER A 106 10.11 -12.12 0.36
CA SER A 106 11.49 -12.52 0.07
C SER A 106 11.53 -13.69 -0.93
N ASP A 107 12.66 -13.86 -1.63
CA ASP A 107 12.84 -14.99 -2.57
C ASP A 107 12.67 -16.35 -1.88
N GLN A 108 13.09 -16.45 -0.61
CA GLN A 108 12.88 -17.66 0.19
C GLN A 108 11.39 -17.92 0.42
N GLU A 109 10.64 -16.93 0.92
CA GLU A 109 9.20 -17.06 1.14
C GLU A 109 8.46 -17.37 -0.17
N ALA A 110 8.86 -16.74 -1.27
CA ALA A 110 8.28 -16.99 -2.59
C ALA A 110 8.47 -18.46 -3.01
N GLY A 111 9.65 -19.03 -2.79
CA GLY A 111 9.94 -20.44 -3.04
C GLY A 111 9.11 -21.38 -2.18
N GLU A 112 8.98 -21.09 -0.88
CA GLU A 112 8.17 -21.89 0.06
C GLU A 112 6.67 -21.84 -0.27
N ARG A 113 6.18 -20.69 -0.75
CA ARG A 113 4.77 -20.48 -1.08
C ARG A 113 4.36 -21.06 -2.44
N LEU A 114 5.29 -21.23 -3.37
CA LEU A 114 5.00 -21.73 -4.72
C LEU A 114 4.15 -23.02 -4.77
N PRO A 115 4.51 -24.12 -4.07
CA PRO A 115 3.69 -25.33 -4.12
C PRO A 115 2.28 -25.11 -3.55
N VAL A 116 2.15 -24.32 -2.46
CA VAL A 116 0.86 -24.00 -1.83
C VAL A 116 -0.02 -23.17 -2.77
N PHE A 117 0.57 -22.19 -3.45
CA PHE A 117 -0.14 -21.38 -4.43
C PHE A 117 -0.67 -22.22 -5.59
N LEU A 118 0.18 -23.08 -6.17
CA LEU A 118 -0.21 -23.94 -7.29
C LEU A 118 -1.36 -24.88 -6.92
N GLU A 119 -1.35 -25.45 -5.71
CA GLU A 119 -2.45 -26.26 -5.21
C GLU A 119 -3.74 -25.45 -5.07
N ARG A 120 -3.71 -24.34 -4.32
CA ARG A 120 -4.92 -23.58 -3.97
C ARG A 120 -5.48 -22.81 -5.14
N ALA A 121 -4.65 -22.03 -5.83
CA ALA A 121 -5.07 -21.26 -6.99
C ALA A 121 -5.43 -22.20 -8.15
N GLY A 122 -4.68 -23.28 -8.34
CA GLY A 122 -4.99 -24.30 -9.35
C GLY A 122 -6.35 -24.94 -9.10
N HIS A 123 -6.67 -25.32 -7.86
CA HIS A 123 -7.99 -25.84 -7.52
C HIS A 123 -9.08 -24.78 -7.71
N TYR A 124 -8.93 -23.59 -7.12
CA TYR A 124 -9.93 -22.53 -7.16
C TYR A 124 -10.29 -22.09 -8.58
N TYR A 125 -9.29 -21.74 -9.40
CA TYR A 125 -9.54 -21.29 -10.76
C TYR A 125 -9.91 -22.44 -11.71
N GLY A 126 -9.45 -23.66 -11.45
CA GLY A 126 -9.80 -24.84 -12.22
C GLY A 126 -11.27 -25.28 -12.04
N HIS A 127 -11.88 -24.98 -10.90
CA HIS A 127 -13.26 -25.37 -10.56
C HIS A 127 -14.19 -24.16 -10.36
N TRP A 128 -13.81 -22.98 -10.89
CA TRP A 128 -14.54 -21.73 -10.66
C TRP A 128 -16.05 -21.80 -10.95
N ALA A 129 -16.46 -22.57 -11.96
CA ALA A 129 -17.87 -22.69 -12.33
C ALA A 129 -18.70 -23.56 -11.36
N GLU A 130 -18.05 -24.34 -10.50
CA GLU A 130 -18.66 -25.29 -9.57
C GLU A 130 -18.68 -24.78 -8.11
N LEU A 131 -17.93 -23.70 -7.83
CA LEU A 131 -17.82 -23.03 -6.54
C LEU A 131 -18.69 -21.76 -6.50
#